data_AF-A0A349M196-F1
#
_entry.id   AF-A0A349M196-F1
#
_cell.length_a   1.000
_cell.length_b   1.000
_cell.length_c   1.000
_cell.angle_alpha   90.00
_cell.angle_beta   90.00
_cell.angle_gamma   90.00
#
_symmetry.space_group_name_H-M   'P 1'
#
loop_
_entity.id
_entity.type
_entity.pdbx_description
1 polymer ?
#
loop_
_entity_poly.entity_id
_entity_poly.type
_entity_poly.pdbx_seq_one_letter_code
_entity_poly.pdbx_strand_id
1 'polypeptide(L)'
;MQATILIGRGDKMIAIPAENWKKHLEQAQQHGSTKLSFMTGDHHRIRNFVVSELPRNHGKPLSVEDISRTLLLPHTRVVEILEELQKHLFFLVLNKDGEVSWAFPVTTHSTPHRLSLSSGETIFAA
;
A
#
# COMPACT_ATOMS: atom_id res chain seq x y z
N MET A 1 -24.57 -24.96 13.96
CA MET A 1 -24.94 -23.56 13.68
C MET A 1 -24.17 -23.12 12.45
N GLN A 2 -24.81 -22.50 11.45
CA GLN A 2 -24.11 -21.96 10.28
C GLN A 2 -23.55 -20.57 10.64
N ALA A 3 -22.25 -20.36 10.41
CA ALA A 3 -21.62 -19.07 10.67
C ALA A 3 -22.23 -17.99 9.76
N THR A 4 -22.45 -16.79 10.29
CA THR A 4 -23.08 -15.68 9.58
C THR A 4 -22.13 -14.49 9.53
N ILE A 5 -22.11 -13.76 8.41
CA ILE A 5 -21.30 -12.57 8.20
C ILE A 5 -22.24 -11.40 7.89
N LEU A 6 -21.95 -10.24 8.47
CA LEU A 6 -22.68 -9.00 8.17
C LEU A 6 -21.96 -8.25 7.06
N ILE A 7 -22.68 -7.90 6.00
CA ILE A 7 -22.17 -7.09 4.88
C ILE A 7 -22.93 -5.77 4.86
N GLY A 8 -22.18 -4.66 4.75
CA GLY A 8 -22.74 -3.33 4.50
C GLY A 8 -23.14 -3.17 3.04
N ARG A 9 -24.39 -2.80 2.78
CA ARG A 9 -24.90 -2.33 1.48
C ARG A 9 -25.62 -1.01 1.68
N GLY A 10 -24.95 0.09 1.31
CA GLY A 10 -25.45 1.43 1.55
C GLY A 10 -25.63 1.69 3.05
N ASP A 11 -26.86 1.99 3.45
CA ASP A 11 -27.28 2.25 4.83
C ASP A 11 -27.69 0.98 5.62
N LYS A 12 -27.60 -0.21 5.00
CA LYS A 12 -28.09 -1.47 5.59
C LYS A 12 -26.98 -2.46 5.88
N MET A 13 -27.13 -3.18 6.99
CA MET A 13 -26.32 -4.35 7.32
C MET A 13 -27.15 -5.61 7.05
N ILE A 14 -26.64 -6.47 6.17
CA ILE A 14 -27.33 -7.70 5.76
C ILE A 14 -26.53 -8.89 6.25
N ALA A 15 -27.19 -9.79 6.99
CA ALA A 15 -26.60 -11.06 7.39
C ALA A 15 -26.65 -12.06 6.23
N ILE A 16 -25.50 -12.60 5.84
CA ILE A 16 -25.41 -13.69 4.87
C ILE A 16 -24.70 -14.91 5.46
N PRO A 17 -25.01 -16.13 5.01
CA PRO A 17 -24.24 -17.31 5.37
C PRO A 17 -22.75 -17.14 5.00
N ALA A 18 -21.84 -17.54 5.88
CA ALA A 18 -20.40 -17.40 5.67
C ALA A 18 -19.92 -18.11 4.39
N GLU A 19 -20.52 -19.24 4.03
CA GLU A 19 -20.23 -19.97 2.78
C GLU A 19 -20.51 -19.13 1.52
N ASN A 20 -21.58 -18.31 1.52
CA ASN A 20 -21.86 -17.43 0.40
C ASN A 20 -20.80 -16.33 0.28
N TRP A 21 -20.29 -15.84 1.41
CA TRP A 21 -19.18 -14.90 1.41
C TRP A 21 -17.89 -15.52 0.89
N LYS A 22 -17.54 -16.73 1.36
CA LYS A 22 -16.36 -17.47 0.90
C LYS A 22 -16.36 -17.67 -0.62
N LYS A 23 -17.50 -18.07 -1.20
CA LYS A 23 -17.65 -18.19 -2.66
C LYS A 23 -17.45 -16.86 -3.40
N HIS A 24 -17.96 -15.75 -2.85
CA HIS A 24 -17.71 -14.42 -3.43
C HIS A 24 -16.23 -14.02 -3.32
N LEU A 25 -15.55 -14.37 -2.23
CA LEU A 25 -14.10 -14.11 -2.08
C LEU A 25 -13.28 -14.89 -3.11
N GLU A 26 -13.59 -16.16 -3.32
CA GLU A 26 -12.93 -17.00 -4.34
C GLU A 26 -13.10 -16.40 -5.74
N GLN A 27 -14.27 -15.87 -6.07
CA GLN A 27 -14.54 -15.20 -7.34
C GLN A 27 -13.88 -13.81 -7.43
N ALA A 28 -13.90 -13.02 -6.34
CA ALA A 28 -13.27 -11.71 -6.29
C ALA A 28 -11.74 -11.81 -6.43
N GLN A 29 -11.12 -12.88 -5.91
CA GLN A 29 -9.71 -13.15 -6.07
C GLN A 29 -9.30 -13.27 -7.55
N GLN A 30 -10.19 -13.82 -8.40
CA GLN A 30 -9.95 -13.93 -9.84
C GLN A 30 -10.01 -12.58 -10.56
N HIS A 31 -10.83 -11.63 -10.09
CA HIS A 31 -10.90 -10.29 -10.66
C HIS A 31 -9.78 -9.37 -10.14
N GLY A 32 -9.35 -9.54 -8.89
CA GLY A 32 -8.22 -8.80 -8.30
C GLY A 32 -6.86 -9.21 -8.87
N SER A 33 -6.67 -10.50 -9.18
CA SER A 33 -5.39 -11.01 -9.69
C SER A 33 -4.99 -10.41 -11.04
N THR A 34 -5.95 -10.16 -11.94
CA THR A 34 -5.67 -9.57 -13.26
C THR A 34 -5.12 -8.15 -13.14
N LYS A 35 -5.66 -7.32 -12.24
CA LYS A 35 -5.16 -5.95 -12.00
C LYS A 35 -3.81 -5.92 -11.30
N LEU A 36 -3.46 -6.98 -10.56
CA LEU A 36 -2.21 -7.13 -9.84
C LEU A 36 -1.14 -7.90 -10.62
N SER A 37 -1.47 -8.41 -11.80
CA SER A 37 -0.61 -9.34 -12.55
C SER A 37 0.73 -8.74 -12.98
N PHE A 38 0.85 -7.42 -13.04
CA PHE A 38 2.12 -6.73 -13.31
C PHE A 38 3.09 -6.76 -12.10
N MET A 39 2.58 -6.98 -10.88
CA MET A 39 3.41 -6.98 -9.68
C MET A 39 4.29 -8.23 -9.60
N THR A 40 5.59 -8.03 -9.76
CA THR A 40 6.60 -9.06 -9.50
C THR A 40 6.99 -9.09 -8.00
N GLY A 41 7.85 -10.03 -7.61
CA GLY A 41 8.41 -10.07 -6.26
C GLY A 41 9.06 -8.75 -5.85
N ASP A 42 9.79 -8.09 -6.75
CA ASP A 42 10.43 -6.80 -6.46
C ASP A 42 9.44 -5.66 -6.29
N HIS A 43 8.29 -5.68 -6.98
CA HIS A 43 7.21 -4.73 -6.73
C HIS A 43 6.70 -4.84 -5.30
N HIS A 44 6.48 -6.07 -4.83
CA HIS A 44 6.06 -6.28 -3.45
C HIS A 44 7.13 -5.86 -2.45
N ARG A 45 8.41 -6.13 -2.72
CA ARG A 45 9.53 -5.72 -1.87
C ARG A 45 9.61 -4.20 -1.75
N ILE A 46 9.59 -3.47 -2.87
CA ILE A 46 9.62 -2.00 -2.87
C ILE A 46 8.38 -1.44 -2.18
N ARG A 47 7.17 -1.88 -2.54
CA ARG A 47 5.93 -1.39 -1.92
C ARG A 47 5.93 -1.59 -0.40
N ASN A 48 6.29 -2.78 0.07
CA ASN A 48 6.28 -3.08 1.50
C ASN A 48 7.35 -2.27 2.24
N PHE A 49 8.52 -2.11 1.63
CA PHE A 49 9.61 -1.29 2.18
C PHE A 49 9.21 0.18 2.31
N VAL A 50 8.68 0.79 1.26
CA VAL A 50 8.33 2.22 1.31
C VAL A 50 7.24 2.49 2.34
N VAL A 51 6.26 1.60 2.48
CA VAL A 51 5.21 1.72 3.50
C VAL A 51 5.78 1.60 4.92
N SER A 52 6.73 0.70 5.15
CA SER A 52 7.31 0.51 6.48
C SER A 52 8.33 1.57 6.88
N GLU A 53 9.10 2.08 5.91
CA GLU A 53 10.21 2.99 6.16
C GLU A 53 9.83 4.46 6.10
N LEU A 54 8.77 4.85 5.38
CA LEU A 54 8.37 6.25 5.30
C LEU A 54 8.09 6.87 6.70
N PRO A 55 7.42 6.16 7.64
CA PRO A 55 7.30 6.64 9.03
C PRO A 55 8.61 6.77 9.79
N ARG A 56 9.61 5.93 9.45
CA ARG A 56 10.91 5.86 10.11
C ARG A 56 11.89 6.90 9.59
N ASN A 57 11.64 7.44 8.40
CA ASN A 57 12.55 8.34 7.72
C ASN A 57 12.48 9.80 8.23
N HIS A 58 12.17 10.01 9.51
CA HIS A 58 12.20 11.32 10.17
C HIS A 58 11.45 12.45 9.44
N GLY A 59 10.30 12.12 8.83
CA GLY A 59 9.49 13.06 8.07
C GLY A 59 10.05 13.44 6.69
N LYS A 60 11.09 12.75 6.21
CA LYS A 60 11.67 12.94 4.88
C LYS A 60 11.11 11.92 3.88
N PRO A 61 10.92 12.32 2.61
CA PRO A 61 10.66 11.37 1.52
C PRO A 61 11.77 10.32 1.39
N LEU A 62 11.44 9.14 0.86
CA LEU A 62 12.43 8.09 0.60
C LEU A 62 13.03 8.28 -0.80
N SER A 63 14.35 8.44 -0.86
CA SER A 63 15.08 8.55 -2.13
C SER A 63 15.21 7.19 -2.82
N VAL A 64 15.39 7.23 -4.15
CA VAL A 64 15.59 6.02 -4.94
C VAL A 64 16.93 5.35 -4.57
N GLU A 65 17.94 6.15 -4.26
CA GLU A 65 19.26 5.69 -3.81
C GLU A 65 19.17 4.91 -2.49
N ASP A 66 18.36 5.37 -1.54
CA ASP A 66 18.16 4.71 -0.26
C ASP A 66 17.42 3.39 -0.41
N ILE A 67 16.39 3.36 -1.26
CA ILE A 67 15.62 2.15 -1.58
C ILE A 67 16.51 1.13 -2.29
N SER A 68 17.24 1.56 -3.33
CA SER A 68 18.18 0.73 -4.11
C SER A 68 19.24 0.10 -3.22
N ARG A 69 19.88 0.91 -2.39
CA ARG A 69 20.93 0.45 -1.46
C ARG A 69 20.39 -0.54 -0.43
N THR A 70 19.22 -0.27 0.14
CA THR A 70 18.66 -1.10 1.21
C THR A 70 18.12 -2.44 0.69
N LEU A 71 17.47 -2.43 -0.47
CA LEU A 71 16.89 -3.63 -1.07
C LEU A 71 17.87 -4.42 -1.94
N LEU A 72 19.09 -3.91 -2.12
CA LEU A 72 20.11 -4.46 -3.01
C LEU A 72 19.59 -4.66 -4.44
N LEU A 73 18.86 -3.65 -4.93
CA LEU A 73 18.28 -3.63 -6.27
C LEU A 73 19.00 -2.59 -7.13
N PRO A 74 19.20 -2.83 -8.44
CA PRO A 74 19.75 -1.82 -9.33
C PRO A 74 18.93 -0.52 -9.30
N HIS A 75 19.60 0.63 -9.27
CA HIS A 75 18.94 1.94 -9.23
C HIS A 75 17.88 2.07 -10.35
N THR A 76 18.26 1.77 -11.59
CA THR A 76 17.34 1.80 -12.74
C THR A 76 16.09 0.95 -12.52
N ARG A 77 16.24 -0.23 -11.91
CA ARG A 77 15.12 -1.13 -11.63
C ARG A 77 14.17 -0.57 -10.57
N VAL A 78 14.69 0.13 -9.57
CA VAL A 78 13.86 0.80 -8.56
C VAL A 78 13.06 1.94 -9.19
N VAL A 79 13.70 2.76 -10.03
CA VAL A 79 12.99 3.84 -10.77
C VAL A 79 11.82 3.26 -11.57
N GLU A 80 12.08 2.25 -12.41
CA GLU A 80 11.06 1.59 -13.22
C GLU A 80 9.88 1.09 -12.37
N ILE A 81 10.15 0.38 -11.28
CA ILE A 81 9.10 -0.17 -10.42
C ILE A 81 8.31 0.95 -9.73
N LEU A 82 8.96 2.01 -9.26
CA LEU A 82 8.27 3.14 -8.63
C LEU A 82 7.34 3.84 -9.62
N GLU A 83 7.77 4.01 -10.87
CA GLU A 83 6.94 4.53 -11.96
C GLU A 83 5.76 3.61 -12.28
N GLU A 84 6.00 2.29 -12.38
CA GLU A 84 4.96 1.29 -12.62
C GLU A 84 3.92 1.28 -11.49
N LEU A 85 4.35 1.33 -10.23
CA LEU A 85 3.47 1.38 -9.07
C LEU A 85 2.66 2.68 -9.03
N GLN A 86 3.30 3.83 -9.24
CA GLN A 86 2.60 5.12 -9.28
C GLN A 86 1.57 5.17 -10.41
N LYS A 87 1.93 4.72 -11.62
CA LYS A 87 1.04 4.70 -12.80
C LYS A 87 -0.22 3.88 -12.56
N HIS A 88 -0.10 2.77 -11.84
CA HIS A 88 -1.23 1.91 -11.51
C HIS A 88 -1.93 2.31 -10.19
N LEU A 89 -1.61 3.49 -9.64
CA LEU A 89 -2.16 4.04 -8.40
C LEU A 89 -2.03 3.08 -7.22
N PHE A 90 -0.91 2.37 -7.14
CA PHE A 90 -0.60 1.42 -6.07
C PHE A 90 -0.17 2.11 -4.79
N PHE A 91 -1.05 2.96 -4.28
CA PHE A 91 -0.95 3.49 -2.93
C PHE A 91 0.37 4.21 -2.65
N LEU A 92 1.06 4.76 -3.65
CA LEU A 92 2.26 5.57 -3.48
C LEU A 92 2.34 6.70 -4.49
N VAL A 93 2.98 7.81 -4.12
CA VAL A 93 3.19 9.00 -4.96
C VAL A 93 4.62 9.50 -4.79
N LEU A 94 5.24 9.78 -5.93
CA LEU A 94 6.55 10.41 -6.04
C LEU A 94 6.39 11.94 -5.99
N ASN A 95 7.30 12.62 -5.29
CA ASN A 95 7.40 14.07 -5.35
C ASN A 95 8.10 14.51 -6.66
N LYS A 96 8.32 15.83 -6.80
CA LYS A 96 8.97 16.41 -7.99
C LYS A 96 10.43 15.96 -8.19
N ASP A 97 11.07 15.51 -7.11
CA ASP A 97 12.45 15.03 -7.09
C ASP A 97 12.52 13.51 -7.31
N GLY A 98 11.38 12.84 -7.56
CA GLY A 98 11.30 11.40 -7.79
C GLY A 98 11.32 10.55 -6.51
N GLU A 99 11.20 11.16 -5.35
CA GLU A 99 11.24 10.49 -4.04
C GLU A 99 9.83 10.10 -3.58
N VAL A 100 9.72 9.00 -2.84
CA VAL A 100 8.42 8.55 -2.30
C VAL A 100 8.04 9.44 -1.11
N SER A 101 7.04 10.30 -1.31
CA SER A 101 6.55 11.25 -0.29
C SER A 101 5.24 10.80 0.37
N TRP A 102 4.56 9.84 -0.24
CA TRP A 102 3.33 9.23 0.24
C TRP A 102 3.32 7.74 -0.09
N ALA A 103 2.92 6.94 0.89
CA ALA A 103 2.62 5.52 0.73
C ALA A 103 1.47 5.15 1.69
N PHE A 104 0.33 4.67 1.19
CA PHE A 104 -0.85 4.44 2.03
C PHE A 104 -0.53 3.57 3.26
N PRO A 105 -0.96 3.99 4.46
CA PRO A 105 -1.85 5.12 4.75
C PRO A 105 -1.13 6.43 5.13
N VAL A 106 0.17 6.54 4.92
CA VAL A 106 1.04 7.58 5.52
C VAL A 106 1.66 8.53 4.50
N THR A 107 1.90 9.78 4.89
CA THR A 107 2.62 10.78 4.09
C THR A 107 3.60 11.60 4.93
N THR A 108 4.64 12.08 4.26
CA THR A 108 5.59 13.07 4.79
C THR A 108 5.02 14.49 4.76
N HIS A 109 4.01 14.74 3.93
CA HIS A 109 3.35 16.04 3.88
C HIS A 109 2.50 16.28 5.13
N SER A 110 2.50 17.52 5.63
CA SER A 110 1.64 17.87 6.75
C SER A 110 0.17 17.76 6.35
N THR A 111 -0.58 17.00 7.12
CA THR A 111 -2.04 16.94 7.06
C THR A 111 -2.64 17.26 8.44
N PRO A 112 -3.94 17.55 8.56
CA PRO A 112 -4.60 17.70 9.85
C PRO A 112 -4.58 16.43 10.71
N HIS A 113 -4.26 15.27 10.11
CA HIS A 113 -4.36 13.97 10.72
C HIS A 113 -2.97 13.44 11.07
N ARG A 114 -2.56 13.54 12.35
CA ARG A 114 -1.34 12.90 12.84
C ARG A 114 -1.61 11.47 13.27
N LEU A 115 -0.65 10.60 12.98
CA LEU A 115 -0.61 9.21 13.39
C LEU A 115 0.58 9.00 14.32
N SER A 116 0.35 8.24 15.39
CA SER A 116 1.40 7.68 16.23
C SER A 116 1.37 6.16 16.07
N LEU A 117 2.48 5.59 15.62
CA LEU A 117 2.61 4.15 15.42
C LEU A 117 3.01 3.47 16.73
N SER A 118 2.66 2.20 16.89
CA SER A 118 3.04 1.41 18.07
C SER A 118 4.56 1.24 18.22
N SER A 119 5.31 1.41 17.13
CA SER A 119 6.78 1.44 17.12
C SER A 119 7.38 2.78 17.58
N GLY A 120 6.55 3.79 17.86
CA GLY A 120 6.95 5.07 18.45
C GLY A 120 7.13 6.21 17.46
N GLU A 121 7.15 5.95 16.15
CA GLU A 121 7.24 6.98 15.13
C GLU A 121 5.93 7.77 15.02
N THR A 122 6.05 9.05 14.64
CA THR A 122 4.91 9.93 14.36
C THR A 122 4.99 10.41 12.91
N ILE A 123 3.89 10.31 12.19
CA ILE A 123 3.76 10.70 10.78
C ILE A 123 2.35 11.27 10.52
N PHE A 124 2.06 11.69 9.30
CA PHE A 124 0.72 12.13 8.90
C PHE A 124 -0.03 11.02 8.18
N ALA A 125 -1.35 10.95 8.39
CA ALA A 125 -2.25 10.19 7.55
C ALA A 125 -2.48 10.95 6.24
N ALA A 126 -2.70 10.21 5.17
CA ALA A 126 -2.81 10.73 3.82
C ALA A 126 -4.19 10.55 3.18
#